data_AF-A0A397UQT2-F1
#
_entry.id   AF-A0A397UQT2-F1
#
_cell.length_a   1.000
_cell.length_b   1.000
_cell.length_c   1.000
_cell.angle_alpha   90.00
_cell.angle_beta   90.00
_cell.angle_gamma   90.00
#
_symmetry.space_group_name_H-M   'P 1'
#
loop_
_entity.id
_entity.type
_entity.pdbx_description
1 polymer ?
#
loop_
_entity_poly.entity_id
_entity_poly.type
_entity_poly.pdbx_seq_one_letter_code
_entity_poly.pdbx_strand_id
1 'polypeptide(L)'
;MNLFQRRWVIAFYQKAVAEEYFGALSGRPLPAYQNYDPNLKPGIDTFFSTVTFRYSHSELSDVYRIQDEFGDTLYDLPSNEIENLSLLEQIGLERVLWSMILQRQEEADIFLANATKKAITANNNTFDLAAIDIIRSRDRGIQLYNVVRQYFGFPKAQSFADISTNPKVQENLAKIYQNGD
;
A
#
# COMPACT_ATOMS: atom_id res chain seq x y z
N MET A 1 17.11 20.45 14.86
CA MET A 1 17.12 19.14 15.54
C MET A 1 18.57 18.72 15.79
N ASN A 2 18.95 18.42 17.04
CA ASN A 2 20.32 17.98 17.34
C ASN A 2 20.50 16.48 17.01
N LEU A 3 21.74 16.02 16.87
CA LEU A 3 22.05 14.63 16.50
C LEU A 3 21.42 13.59 17.44
N PHE A 4 21.28 13.94 18.72
CA PHE A 4 20.67 13.09 19.73
C PHE A 4 19.17 12.87 19.48
N GLN A 5 18.42 13.93 19.17
CA GLN A 5 17.00 13.86 18.83
C GLN A 5 16.77 13.03 17.56
N ARG A 6 17.60 13.24 16.52
CA ARG A 6 17.52 12.47 15.27
C ARG A 6 17.68 10.97 15.51
N ARG A 7 18.62 10.56 16.36
CA ARG A 7 18.84 9.15 16.68
C ARG A 7 17.61 8.50 17.32
N TRP A 8 16.95 9.19 18.25
CA TRP A 8 15.74 8.70 18.91
C TRP A 8 14.56 8.58 17.94
N VAL A 9 14.36 9.57 17.07
CA VAL A 9 13.29 9.52 16.06
C VAL A 9 13.50 8.36 15.09
N ILE A 10 14.74 8.12 14.64
CA ILE A 10 15.06 6.96 13.78
C ILE A 10 14.75 5.65 14.51
N ALA A 11 15.18 5.51 15.76
CA ALA A 11 14.94 4.30 16.55
C ALA A 11 13.44 4.04 16.76
N PHE A 12 12.67 5.09 17.06
CA PHE A 12 11.22 4.99 17.21
C PHE A 12 10.53 4.57 15.91
N TYR A 13 10.89 5.20 14.79
CA TYR A 13 10.34 4.84 13.48
C TYR A 13 10.67 3.39 13.10
N GLN A 14 11.92 2.96 13.28
CA GLN A 14 12.32 1.58 13.02
C GLN A 14 11.56 0.57 13.87
N LYS A 15 11.35 0.87 15.15
CA LYS A 15 10.58 0.02 16.06
C LYS A 15 9.12 -0.08 15.61
N ALA A 16 8.45 1.05 15.39
CA ALA A 16 7.05 1.07 14.96
C ALA A 16 6.86 0.31 13.63
N VAL A 17 7.76 0.49 12.66
CA VAL A 17 7.68 -0.21 11.38
C VAL A 17 7.91 -1.73 11.54
N ALA A 18 8.97 -2.13 12.25
CA ALA A 18 9.39 -3.53 12.34
C ALA A 18 8.50 -4.38 13.25
N GLU A 19 8.08 -3.82 14.39
CA GLU A 19 7.34 -4.56 15.42
C GLU A 19 5.82 -4.41 15.28
N GLU A 20 5.32 -3.25 14.86
CA GLU A 20 3.88 -2.97 14.80
C GLU A 20 3.35 -3.11 13.38
N TYR A 21 3.84 -2.29 12.43
CA TYR A 21 3.30 -2.24 11.07
C TYR A 21 3.49 -3.56 10.30
N PHE A 22 4.72 -4.10 10.21
CA PHE A 22 4.92 -5.39 9.53
C PHE A 22 4.28 -6.56 10.27
N GLY A 23 4.14 -6.45 11.60
CA GLY A 23 3.41 -7.42 12.42
C GLY A 23 1.94 -7.48 12.04
N ALA A 24 1.29 -6.32 11.98
CA ALA A 24 -0.11 -6.17 11.56
C ALA A 24 -0.31 -6.61 10.10
N LEU A 25 0.58 -6.18 9.19
CA LEU A 25 0.48 -6.47 7.76
C LEU A 25 0.65 -7.97 7.43
N SER A 26 1.65 -8.62 8.02
CA SER A 26 1.98 -10.01 7.69
C SER A 26 1.31 -11.05 8.60
N GLY A 27 0.51 -10.59 9.56
CA GLY A 27 -0.18 -11.42 10.56
C GLY A 27 0.75 -12.08 11.59
N ARG A 28 2.04 -11.76 11.55
CA ARG A 28 3.07 -12.25 12.49
C ARG A 28 4.21 -11.24 12.61
N PRO A 29 4.87 -11.13 13.77
CA PRO A 29 6.02 -10.25 13.90
C PRO A 29 7.18 -10.70 13.01
N LEU A 30 8.05 -9.76 12.65
CA LEU A 30 9.34 -10.10 12.06
C LEU A 30 10.14 -11.01 13.01
N PRO A 31 11.02 -11.89 12.48
CA PRO A 31 11.91 -12.69 13.31
C PRO A 31 12.72 -11.80 14.27
N ALA A 32 12.94 -12.30 15.49
CA ALA A 32 13.75 -11.59 16.47
C ALA A 32 15.13 -11.28 15.90
N TYR A 33 15.55 -10.02 16.04
CA TYR A 33 16.88 -9.59 15.62
C TYR A 33 17.96 -10.40 16.34
N GLN A 34 18.91 -10.95 15.59
CA GLN A 34 19.98 -11.79 16.14
C GLN A 34 21.28 -11.00 16.31
N ASN A 35 21.75 -10.38 15.23
CA ASN A 35 23.00 -9.65 15.19
C ASN A 35 23.09 -8.78 13.94
N TYR A 36 24.01 -7.81 13.98
CA TYR A 36 24.38 -7.05 12.79
C TYR A 36 25.26 -7.94 11.91
N ASP A 37 24.93 -8.03 10.64
CA ASP A 37 25.76 -8.69 9.63
C ASP A 37 26.38 -7.62 8.71
N PRO A 38 27.70 -7.38 8.79
CA PRO A 38 28.37 -6.42 7.92
C PRO A 38 28.44 -6.88 6.45
N ASN A 39 28.19 -8.17 6.17
CA ASN A 39 28.22 -8.71 4.81
C ASN A 39 26.84 -8.67 4.13
N LEU A 40 25.77 -8.42 4.91
CA LEU A 40 24.44 -8.20 4.37
C LEU A 40 24.48 -6.93 3.50
N LYS A 41 23.97 -7.03 2.27
CA LYS A 41 23.80 -5.88 1.37
C LYS A 41 22.36 -5.39 1.51
N PRO A 42 22.07 -4.40 2.38
CA PRO A 42 20.73 -3.85 2.46
C PRO A 42 20.42 -3.10 1.17
N GLY A 43 19.34 -3.48 0.53
CA GLY A 43 18.82 -2.83 -0.67
C GLY A 43 17.33 -3.09 -0.77
N ILE A 44 16.61 -2.15 -1.37
CA ILE A 44 15.21 -2.38 -1.69
C ILE A 44 15.16 -3.15 -3.01
N ASP A 45 14.54 -4.32 -2.97
CA ASP A 45 14.33 -5.13 -4.17
C ASP A 45 13.41 -4.43 -5.18
N THR A 46 13.69 -4.61 -6.47
CA THR A 46 12.93 -3.97 -7.56
C THR A 46 11.48 -4.47 -7.58
N PHE A 47 11.26 -5.77 -7.36
CA PHE A 47 9.91 -6.33 -7.29
C PHE A 47 9.17 -5.80 -6.06
N PHE A 48 9.83 -5.70 -4.91
CA PHE A 48 9.23 -5.13 -3.71
C PHE A 48 8.75 -3.69 -3.91
N SER A 49 9.61 -2.80 -4.42
CA SER A 49 9.29 -1.37 -4.61
C SER A 49 8.32 -1.08 -5.78
N THR A 50 8.25 -1.98 -6.76
CA THR A 50 7.43 -1.82 -7.96
C THR A 50 6.08 -2.50 -7.83
N VAL A 51 6.00 -3.63 -7.14
CA VAL A 51 4.81 -4.47 -7.04
C VAL A 51 4.35 -4.64 -5.59
N THR A 52 5.17 -5.26 -4.73
CA THR A 52 4.69 -5.68 -3.39
C THR A 52 4.20 -4.52 -2.55
N PHE A 53 5.00 -3.45 -2.43
CA PHE A 53 4.67 -2.30 -1.59
C PHE A 53 3.65 -1.33 -2.24
N ARG A 54 2.99 -1.74 -3.32
CA ARG A 54 1.84 -1.03 -3.93
C ARG A 54 0.50 -1.53 -3.45
N TYR A 55 0.46 -2.59 -2.64
CA TYR A 55 -0.78 -3.15 -2.10
C TYR A 55 -1.62 -2.07 -1.39
N SER A 56 -0.97 -1.08 -0.75
CA SER A 56 -1.65 0.02 -0.06
C SER A 56 -2.48 0.92 -0.99
N HIS A 57 -2.33 0.85 -2.31
CA HIS A 57 -3.21 1.57 -3.23
C HIS A 57 -4.65 1.04 -3.21
N SER A 58 -4.88 -0.23 -2.85
CA SER A 58 -6.24 -0.77 -2.65
C SER A 58 -6.85 -0.40 -1.31
N GLU A 59 -6.02 -0.08 -0.32
CA GLU A 59 -6.46 0.30 1.03
C GLU A 59 -6.99 1.74 1.11
N LEU A 60 -6.84 2.54 0.03
CA LEU A 60 -7.29 3.92 -0.03
C LEU A 60 -8.80 4.01 -0.22
N SER A 61 -9.45 4.85 0.59
CA SER A 61 -10.90 5.12 0.50
C SER A 61 -11.22 6.28 -0.45
N ASP A 62 -12.44 6.28 -1.01
CA ASP A 62 -12.98 7.42 -1.76
C ASP A 62 -13.22 8.64 -0.84
N VAL A 63 -13.49 8.39 0.45
CA VAL A 63 -13.86 9.39 1.45
C VAL A 63 -13.17 9.07 2.78
N TYR A 64 -12.65 10.10 3.45
CA TYR A 64 -12.14 10.05 4.81
C TYR A 64 -13.08 10.77 5.77
N ARG A 65 -13.54 10.11 6.83
CA ARG A 65 -14.40 10.70 7.85
C ARG A 65 -13.54 11.53 8.78
N ILE A 66 -13.85 12.82 8.89
CA ILE A 66 -13.27 13.66 9.93
C ILE A 66 -14.12 13.49 11.17
N GLN A 67 -13.53 12.84 12.19
CA GLN A 67 -14.23 12.38 13.37
C GLN A 67 -13.79 13.13 14.61
N ASP A 68 -14.68 13.27 15.58
CA ASP A 68 -14.30 13.70 16.92
C ASP A 68 -13.58 12.57 17.70
N GLU A 69 -13.14 12.86 18.93
CA GLU A 69 -12.47 11.89 19.80
C GLU A 69 -13.37 10.73 20.27
N PHE A 70 -14.69 10.85 20.10
CA PHE A 70 -15.68 9.83 20.46
C PHE A 70 -16.08 8.95 19.27
N GLY A 71 -15.63 9.30 18.06
CA GLY A 71 -15.94 8.58 16.83
C GLY A 71 -17.14 9.14 16.06
N ASP A 72 -17.73 10.23 16.51
CA ASP A 72 -18.80 10.87 15.76
C ASP A 72 -18.22 11.58 14.53
N THR A 73 -18.84 11.34 13.37
CA THR A 73 -18.41 11.96 12.12
C THR A 73 -18.87 13.40 12.07
N LEU A 74 -17.93 14.33 12.03
CA LEU A 74 -18.20 15.76 11.87
C LEU A 74 -18.51 16.09 10.41
N TYR A 75 -17.70 15.57 9.49
CA TYR A 75 -17.94 15.65 8.05
C TYR A 75 -17.12 14.62 7.29
N ASP A 76 -17.52 14.37 6.04
CA ASP A 76 -16.84 13.50 5.10
C ASP A 76 -15.91 14.34 4.19
N LEU A 77 -14.62 14.01 4.19
CA LEU A 77 -13.60 14.63 3.35
C LEU A 77 -13.39 13.76 2.09
N PRO A 78 -13.71 14.27 0.88
CA PRO A 78 -13.35 13.60 -0.35
C PRO A 78 -11.84 13.40 -0.46
N SER A 79 -11.42 12.20 -0.86
CA SER A 79 -10.00 11.83 -0.94
C SER A 79 -9.16 12.73 -1.86
N ASN A 80 -9.75 13.38 -2.87
CA ASN A 80 -9.02 14.33 -3.73
C ASN A 80 -8.72 15.67 -3.03
N GLU A 81 -9.31 15.94 -1.86
CA GLU A 81 -9.04 17.15 -1.07
C GLU A 81 -7.83 16.99 -0.14
N ILE A 82 -7.31 15.77 0.05
CA ILE A 82 -6.15 15.52 0.94
C ILE A 82 -4.86 16.20 0.45
N GLU A 83 -4.78 16.56 -0.84
CA GLU A 83 -3.65 17.29 -1.39
C GLU A 83 -3.63 18.78 -0.99
N ASN A 84 -4.71 19.29 -0.38
CA ASN A 84 -4.76 20.66 0.10
C ASN A 84 -3.79 20.87 1.27
N LEU A 85 -2.70 21.59 1.01
CA LEU A 85 -1.64 21.84 2.01
C LEU A 85 -2.11 22.60 3.25
N SER A 86 -3.23 23.32 3.18
CA SER A 86 -3.82 24.02 4.33
C SER A 86 -4.74 23.14 5.18
N LEU A 87 -5.04 21.91 4.73
CA LEU A 87 -6.01 21.02 5.38
C LEU A 87 -5.62 20.73 6.84
N LEU A 88 -4.33 20.51 7.11
CA LEU A 88 -3.85 20.24 8.48
C LEU A 88 -4.06 21.45 9.41
N GLU A 89 -3.90 22.67 8.91
CA GLU A 89 -4.13 23.90 9.69
C GLU A 89 -5.63 24.13 9.94
N GLN A 90 -6.48 23.76 8.98
CA GLN A 90 -7.94 23.89 9.08
C GLN A 90 -8.55 22.84 10.03
N ILE A 91 -8.09 21.59 9.96
CA ILE A 91 -8.63 20.47 10.75
C ILE A 91 -7.99 20.40 12.13
N GLY A 92 -6.69 20.71 12.22
CA GLY A 92 -5.87 20.49 13.40
C GLY A 92 -5.32 19.06 13.48
N LEU A 93 -4.06 18.93 13.89
CA LEU A 93 -3.34 17.64 13.94
C LEU A 93 -4.07 16.58 14.78
N GLU A 94 -4.54 16.94 15.96
CA GLU A 94 -5.21 16.00 16.87
C GLU A 94 -6.45 15.38 16.22
N ARG A 95 -7.24 16.20 15.52
CA ARG A 95 -8.46 15.77 14.84
C ARG A 95 -8.13 14.83 13.67
N VAL A 96 -7.08 15.12 12.91
CA VAL A 96 -6.58 14.22 11.85
C VAL A 96 -6.16 12.87 12.44
N LEU A 97 -5.41 12.86 13.54
CA LEU A 97 -4.96 11.62 14.18
C LEU A 97 -6.12 10.78 14.70
N TRP A 98 -7.12 11.40 15.35
CA TRP A 98 -8.34 10.69 15.76
C TRP A 98 -9.05 10.06 14.57
N SER A 99 -9.26 10.84 13.51
CA SER A 99 -9.90 10.38 12.28
C SER A 99 -9.17 9.17 11.67
N MET A 100 -7.83 9.20 11.61
CA MET A 100 -7.02 8.11 11.06
C MET A 100 -7.05 6.83 11.92
N ILE A 101 -7.14 6.96 13.25
CA ILE A 101 -7.17 5.79 14.16
C ILE A 101 -8.57 5.16 14.19
N LEU A 102 -9.63 5.95 14.00
CA LEU A 102 -11.02 5.52 14.13
C LEU A 102 -11.60 4.97 12.82
N GLN A 103 -11.19 5.50 11.68
CA GLN A 103 -11.62 4.99 10.38
C GLN A 103 -10.85 3.72 9.99
N ARG A 104 -11.59 2.69 9.59
CA ARG A 104 -11.00 1.53 8.90
C ARG A 104 -10.65 1.88 7.46
N GLN A 105 -9.47 1.46 7.03
CA GLN A 105 -9.05 1.46 5.63
C GLN A 105 -9.89 0.47 4.80
N GLU A 106 -9.80 0.60 3.47
CA GLU A 106 -10.35 -0.40 2.54
C GLU A 106 -9.54 -1.71 2.60
N GLU A 107 -10.06 -2.75 1.92
CA GLU A 107 -9.43 -4.06 1.89
C GLU A 107 -8.15 -4.09 1.01
N ALA A 108 -7.19 -4.94 1.39
CA ALA A 108 -6.02 -5.24 0.58
C ALA A 108 -6.38 -6.27 -0.52
N ASP A 109 -7.01 -5.82 -1.60
CA ASP A 109 -7.49 -6.69 -2.68
C ASP A 109 -7.25 -6.12 -4.10
N ILE A 110 -7.93 -6.69 -5.11
CA ILE A 110 -7.78 -6.29 -6.52
C ILE A 110 -8.68 -5.11 -6.91
N PHE A 111 -9.52 -4.63 -6.00
CA PHE A 111 -10.42 -3.51 -6.21
C PHE A 111 -9.76 -2.22 -5.72
N LEU A 112 -10.16 -1.13 -6.35
CA LEU A 112 -9.60 0.18 -6.12
C LEU A 112 -10.76 1.17 -6.04
N ALA A 113 -10.70 2.04 -5.02
CA ALA A 113 -11.59 3.19 -4.91
C ALA A 113 -11.58 4.04 -6.18
N ASN A 114 -12.67 4.73 -6.49
CA ASN A 114 -12.75 5.52 -7.72
C ASN A 114 -11.77 6.70 -7.74
N ALA A 115 -11.44 7.23 -6.57
CA ALA A 115 -10.47 8.28 -6.37
C ALA A 115 -9.06 7.91 -6.87
N THR A 116 -8.64 6.66 -6.73
CA THR A 116 -7.32 6.20 -7.20
C THR A 116 -7.27 6.04 -8.73
N LYS A 117 -8.42 5.87 -9.39
CA LYS A 117 -8.55 5.85 -10.85
C LYS A 117 -8.53 7.25 -11.47
N LYS A 118 -8.72 8.28 -10.64
CA LYS A 118 -8.74 9.70 -11.02
C LYS A 118 -7.86 10.50 -10.06
N ALA A 119 -6.72 9.94 -9.67
CA ALA A 119 -5.81 10.59 -8.75
C ALA A 119 -5.31 11.89 -9.40
N ILE A 120 -5.61 13.01 -8.77
CA ILE A 120 -5.12 14.32 -9.19
C ILE A 120 -3.75 14.51 -8.55
N THR A 121 -2.86 15.20 -9.24
CA THR A 121 -1.57 15.63 -8.69
C THR A 121 -1.56 17.14 -8.52
N ALA A 122 -0.60 17.65 -7.74
CA ALA A 122 -0.38 19.08 -7.54
C ALA A 122 -0.27 19.93 -8.84
N ASN A 123 0.01 19.31 -9.99
CA ASN A 123 0.05 19.99 -11.30
C ASN A 123 -1.28 19.90 -12.09
N ASN A 124 -2.39 19.52 -11.43
CA ASN A 124 -3.71 19.28 -12.04
C ASN A 124 -3.74 18.20 -13.13
N ASN A 125 -2.75 17.30 -13.15
CA ASN A 125 -2.80 16.12 -14.00
C ASN A 125 -3.57 15.02 -13.28
N THR A 126 -4.49 14.37 -14.00
CA THR A 126 -5.23 13.21 -13.52
C THR A 126 -4.58 11.92 -14.03
N PHE A 127 -4.40 10.96 -13.12
CA PHE A 127 -3.83 9.66 -13.44
C PHE A 127 -4.71 8.53 -12.90
N ASP A 128 -4.67 7.41 -13.60
CA ASP A 128 -5.15 6.12 -13.09
C ASP A 128 -3.96 5.41 -12.42
N LEU A 129 -3.99 5.29 -11.09
CA LEU A 129 -2.90 4.68 -10.33
C LEU A 129 -2.67 3.21 -10.72
N ALA A 130 -3.74 2.47 -11.04
CA ALA A 130 -3.64 1.08 -11.48
C ALA A 130 -2.91 0.99 -12.82
N ALA A 131 -3.27 1.86 -13.76
CA ALA A 131 -2.63 1.93 -15.07
C ALA A 131 -1.14 2.30 -14.92
N ILE A 132 -0.80 3.24 -14.04
CA ILE A 132 0.60 3.61 -13.75
C ILE A 132 1.37 2.41 -13.19
N ASP A 133 0.80 1.68 -12.23
CA ASP A 133 1.50 0.53 -11.64
C ASP A 133 1.72 -0.59 -12.66
N ILE A 134 0.77 -0.84 -13.56
CA ILE A 134 0.93 -1.78 -14.68
C ILE A 134 2.03 -1.32 -15.65
N ILE A 135 1.98 -0.06 -16.10
CA ILE A 135 2.97 0.48 -17.05
C ILE A 135 4.37 0.46 -16.44
N ARG A 136 4.48 0.86 -15.16
CA ARG A 136 5.75 0.92 -14.45
C ARG A 136 6.32 -0.45 -14.14
N SER A 137 5.45 -1.45 -13.92
CA SER A 137 5.88 -2.85 -13.84
C SER A 137 6.49 -3.32 -15.16
N ARG A 138 5.89 -2.95 -16.30
CA ARG A 138 6.43 -3.27 -17.64
C ARG A 138 7.74 -2.53 -17.92
N ASP A 139 7.79 -1.23 -17.63
CA ASP A 139 8.97 -0.38 -17.81
C ASP A 139 10.19 -0.91 -17.02
N ARG A 140 9.95 -1.38 -15.80
CA ARG A 140 10.99 -1.96 -14.93
C ARG A 140 11.32 -3.42 -15.22
N GLY A 141 10.71 -4.01 -16.24
CA GLY A 141 10.97 -5.40 -16.62
C GLY A 141 10.58 -6.41 -15.54
N ILE A 142 9.50 -6.13 -14.78
CA ILE A 142 8.95 -7.12 -13.86
C ILE A 142 8.52 -8.35 -14.64
N GLN A 143 8.97 -9.52 -14.17
CA GLN A 143 8.73 -10.80 -14.81
C GLN A 143 7.25 -11.23 -14.69
N LEU A 144 6.86 -12.18 -15.53
CA LEU A 144 5.51 -12.75 -15.53
C LEU A 144 5.15 -13.39 -14.17
N TYR A 145 3.85 -13.49 -13.90
CA TYR A 145 3.31 -13.91 -12.61
C TYR A 145 3.88 -15.27 -12.15
N ASN A 146 3.89 -16.28 -13.04
CA ASN A 146 4.42 -17.61 -12.71
C ASN A 146 5.93 -17.61 -12.53
N VAL A 147 6.68 -16.78 -13.27
CA VAL A 147 8.14 -16.66 -13.10
C VAL A 147 8.46 -16.12 -11.71
N VAL A 148 7.75 -15.06 -11.29
CA VAL A 148 7.88 -14.47 -9.96
C VAL A 148 7.50 -15.48 -8.87
N ARG A 149 6.39 -16.20 -9.04
CA ARG A 149 5.97 -17.24 -8.08
C ARG A 149 7.07 -18.27 -7.85
N GLN A 150 7.62 -18.82 -8.92
CA GLN A 150 8.70 -19.81 -8.83
C GLN A 150 9.96 -19.25 -8.19
N TYR A 151 10.31 -17.99 -8.49
CA TYR A 151 11.45 -17.32 -7.86
C TYR A 151 11.32 -17.26 -6.33
N PHE A 152 10.11 -17.01 -5.82
CA PHE A 152 9.81 -17.04 -4.38
C PHE A 152 9.48 -18.44 -3.84
N GLY A 153 9.66 -19.50 -4.62
CA GLY A 153 9.45 -20.89 -4.20
C GLY A 153 7.99 -21.36 -4.20
N PHE A 154 7.07 -20.59 -4.79
CA PHE A 154 5.68 -20.99 -4.95
C PHE A 154 5.47 -21.85 -6.20
N PRO A 155 4.51 -22.79 -6.21
CA PRO A 155 4.16 -23.55 -7.40
C PRO A 155 3.56 -22.64 -8.47
N LYS A 156 3.78 -22.97 -9.75
CA LYS A 156 3.12 -22.30 -10.88
C LYS A 156 1.60 -22.47 -10.79
N ALA A 157 0.86 -21.40 -10.98
CA ALA A 157 -0.56 -21.46 -11.26
C ALA A 157 -0.77 -22.13 -12.64
N GLN A 158 -1.61 -23.16 -12.69
CA GLN A 158 -1.97 -23.86 -13.94
C GLN A 158 -3.26 -23.29 -14.54
N SER A 159 -4.05 -22.58 -13.75
CA SER A 159 -5.30 -21.97 -14.16
C SER A 159 -5.60 -20.72 -13.33
N PHE A 160 -6.54 -19.88 -13.78
CA PHE A 160 -6.99 -18.72 -12.99
C PHE A 160 -7.67 -19.12 -11.67
N ALA A 161 -8.15 -20.36 -11.54
CA ALA A 161 -8.68 -20.89 -10.28
C ALA A 161 -7.59 -21.07 -9.21
N ASP A 162 -6.33 -21.22 -9.60
CA ASP A 162 -5.19 -21.23 -8.66
C ASP A 162 -4.82 -19.82 -8.15
N ILE A 163 -5.37 -18.77 -8.78
CA ILE A 163 -5.10 -17.37 -8.45
C ILE A 163 -6.22 -16.79 -7.56
N SER A 164 -7.48 -17.09 -7.88
CA SER A 164 -8.63 -16.57 -7.13
C SER A 164 -9.77 -17.57 -7.12
N THR A 165 -10.51 -17.64 -6.01
CA THR A 165 -11.76 -18.41 -5.91
C THR A 165 -12.96 -17.66 -6.48
N ASN A 166 -12.83 -16.36 -6.79
CA ASN A 166 -13.92 -15.54 -7.32
C ASN A 166 -14.09 -15.79 -8.84
N PRO A 167 -15.23 -16.35 -9.30
CA PRO A 167 -15.42 -16.67 -10.71
C PRO A 167 -15.35 -15.45 -11.62
N LYS A 168 -15.74 -14.27 -11.14
CA LYS A 168 -15.68 -13.04 -11.93
C LYS A 168 -14.25 -12.58 -12.18
N VAL A 169 -13.38 -12.76 -11.19
CA VAL A 169 -11.95 -12.47 -11.32
C VAL A 169 -11.31 -13.42 -12.32
N GLN A 170 -11.63 -14.71 -12.23
CA GLN A 170 -11.17 -15.71 -13.19
C GLN A 170 -11.61 -15.37 -14.62
N GLU A 171 -12.89 -15.01 -14.82
CA GLU A 171 -13.44 -14.62 -16.12
C GLU A 171 -12.73 -13.37 -16.68
N ASN A 172 -12.52 -12.35 -15.84
CA ASN A 172 -11.87 -11.12 -16.26
C ASN A 172 -10.40 -11.34 -16.62
N LEU A 173 -9.66 -12.14 -15.84
CA LEU A 173 -8.29 -12.50 -16.16
C LEU A 173 -8.21 -13.28 -17.48
N ALA A 174 -9.11 -14.24 -17.70
CA ALA A 174 -9.18 -15.02 -18.94
C ALA A 174 -9.51 -14.20 -20.19
N LYS A 175 -10.23 -13.08 -20.04
CA LYS A 175 -10.49 -12.15 -21.15
C LYS A 175 -9.25 -11.35 -21.57
N ILE A 176 -8.36 -11.06 -20.62
CA ILE A 176 -7.22 -10.15 -20.82
C ILE A 176 -5.96 -10.93 -21.15
N TYR A 177 -5.74 -12.07 -20.50
CA TYR A 177 -4.54 -12.88 -20.62
C TYR A 177 -4.87 -14.23 -21.26
N GLN A 178 -4.18 -14.54 -22.36
CA GLN A 178 -4.42 -15.76 -23.12
C GLN A 178 -4.10 -17.03 -22.31
N ASN A 179 -3.06 -16.98 -21.46
CA ASN A 179 -2.62 -18.07 -20.60
C ASN A 179 -2.26 -17.50 -19.21
N GLY A 180 -2.46 -18.27 -18.13
CA GLY A 180 -2.18 -17.85 -16.74
C GLY A 180 -0.70 -17.80 -16.33
N ASP A 181 0.20 -17.56 -17.29
CA ASP A 181 1.65 -17.48 -17.08
C ASP A 181 2.13 -16.09 -16.64
#